data_AF-A0A1C4ZA43-F1
#
_entry.id   AF-A0A1C4ZA43-F1
#
_cell.length_a   1.000
_cell.length_b   1.000
_cell.length_c   1.000
_cell.angle_alpha   90.00
_cell.angle_beta   90.00
_cell.angle_gamma   90.00
#
_symmetry.space_group_name_H-M   'P 1'
#
loop_
_entity.id
_entity.type
_entity.pdbx_description
1 polymer ?
#
loop_
_entity_poly.entity_id
_entity_poly.type
_entity_poly.pdbx_seq_one_letter_code
_entity_poly.pdbx_strand_id
1 'polypeptide(L)'
;MVPEPLRPLRSNALPSAFCVAVAERRLLKNLAYHLLGSVDAAEHAVQTTYTVWYTMPNDKQDGVDSPFTWLVGMLVQICIGLLESSPTQAAGHNAAHVL
;
A
#
# COMPACT_ATOMS: atom_id res chain seq x y z
N MET A 1 -24.08 27.34 -16.14
CA MET A 1 -23.80 25.89 -16.05
C MET A 1 -22.63 25.61 -16.99
N VAL A 2 -21.40 25.67 -16.48
CA VAL A 2 -20.20 25.34 -17.25
C VAL A 2 -20.19 23.82 -17.40
N PRO A 3 -20.08 23.25 -18.61
CA PRO A 3 -19.86 21.82 -18.75
C PRO A 3 -18.55 21.48 -18.03
N GLU A 4 -18.64 20.62 -17.02
CA GLU A 4 -17.47 20.06 -16.36
C GLU A 4 -16.52 19.55 -17.46
N PRO A 5 -15.21 19.88 -17.44
CA PRO A 5 -14.29 19.27 -18.37
C PRO A 5 -14.41 17.76 -18.17
N LEU A 6 -14.68 17.03 -19.26
CA LEU A 6 -14.70 15.57 -19.26
C LEU A 6 -13.41 15.10 -18.60
N ARG A 7 -13.53 14.66 -17.34
CA ARG A 7 -12.41 14.19 -16.55
C ARG A 7 -11.74 13.07 -17.36
N PRO A 8 -10.41 13.06 -17.50
CA PRO A 8 -9.75 11.92 -18.10
C PRO A 8 -10.15 10.71 -17.25
N LEU A 9 -10.86 9.78 -17.88
CA LEU A 9 -11.14 8.46 -17.34
C LEU A 9 -9.78 7.92 -16.88
N ARG A 10 -9.55 7.86 -15.55
CA ARG A 10 -8.33 7.29 -14.96
C ARG A 10 -8.02 6.04 -15.77
N SER A 11 -6.85 6.00 -16.42
CA SER A 11 -6.47 5.08 -17.50
C SER A 11 -6.50 3.57 -17.17
N ASN A 12 -7.12 3.20 -16.04
CA ASN A 12 -7.37 1.85 -15.57
C ASN A 12 -8.54 1.14 -16.28
N ALA A 13 -9.24 1.79 -17.22
CA ALA A 13 -10.33 1.16 -17.98
C ALA A 13 -9.85 0.27 -19.15
N LEU A 14 -8.54 0.23 -19.42
CA LEU A 14 -7.97 -0.67 -20.42
C LEU A 14 -7.66 -2.03 -19.79
N PRO A 15 -7.95 -3.16 -20.47
CA PRO A 15 -7.70 -4.50 -19.93
C PRO A 15 -6.23 -4.76 -19.58
N SER A 16 -5.28 -4.04 -20.22
CA SER A 16 -3.86 -4.11 -19.91
C SER A 16 -3.50 -3.46 -18.57
N ALA A 17 -4.08 -2.30 -18.23
CA ALA A 17 -3.83 -1.62 -16.96
C ALA A 17 -4.39 -2.42 -15.78
N PHE A 18 -5.57 -3.04 -15.96
CA PHE A 18 -6.11 -3.99 -15.00
C PHE A 18 -5.19 -5.20 -14.79
N CYS A 19 -4.65 -5.79 -15.86
CA CYS A 19 -3.68 -6.88 -15.73
C CYS A 19 -2.42 -6.46 -14.96
N VAL A 20 -1.92 -5.25 -15.16
CA VAL A 20 -0.80 -4.69 -14.39
C VAL A 20 -1.17 -4.60 -12.90
N ALA A 21 -2.31 -3.98 -12.56
CA ALA A 21 -2.76 -3.88 -11.17
C ALA A 21 -2.94 -5.24 -10.47
N VAL A 22 -3.45 -6.24 -11.20
CA VAL A 22 -3.60 -7.60 -10.67
C VAL A 22 -2.23 -8.28 -10.48
N ALA A 23 -1.27 -8.06 -11.38
CA ALA A 23 0.09 -8.56 -11.25
C ALA A 23 0.82 -7.89 -10.07
N GLU A 24 0.68 -6.58 -9.90
CA GLU A 24 1.21 -5.82 -8.77
C GLU A 24 0.65 -6.33 -7.44
N ARG A 25 -0.67 -6.51 -7.33
CA ARG A 25 -1.30 -7.06 -6.11
C ARG A 25 -0.76 -8.44 -5.77
N ARG A 26 -0.55 -9.31 -6.78
CA ARG A 26 0.05 -10.63 -6.57
C ARG A 26 1.49 -10.55 -6.07
N LEU A 27 2.30 -9.66 -6.64
CA LEU A 27 3.67 -9.44 -6.22
C LEU A 27 3.74 -8.93 -4.77
N LEU A 28 2.94 -7.93 -4.43
CA LEU A 28 2.84 -7.38 -3.07
C LEU A 28 2.42 -8.46 -2.07
N LYS A 29 1.43 -9.28 -2.41
CA LYS A 29 1.01 -10.40 -1.56
C LYS A 29 2.12 -11.43 -1.34
N ASN A 30 2.82 -11.84 -2.41
CA ASN A 30 3.90 -12.81 -2.31
C ASN A 30 5.04 -12.26 -1.44
N LEU A 31 5.35 -10.97 -1.57
CA LEU A 31 6.32 -10.29 -0.73
C LEU A 31 5.90 -10.28 0.75
N ALA A 32 4.67 -9.84 1.05
CA ALA A 32 4.15 -9.83 2.42
C ALA A 32 4.08 -11.24 3.03
N TYR A 33 3.70 -12.23 2.23
CA TYR A 33 3.69 -13.63 2.67
C TYR A 33 5.10 -14.13 3.02
N HIS A 34 6.11 -13.74 2.24
CA HIS A 34 7.50 -14.11 2.53
C HIS A 34 8.02 -13.45 3.82
N LEU A 35 7.59 -12.23 4.11
CA LEU A 35 7.97 -11.49 5.32
C LEU A 35 7.24 -11.99 6.58
N LEU A 36 5.94 -12.28 6.48
CA LEU A 36 5.07 -12.56 7.63
C LEU A 36 4.85 -14.06 7.87
N GLY A 37 5.05 -14.92 6.87
CA GLY A 37 4.81 -16.36 6.96
C GLY A 37 3.33 -16.75 7.11
N SER A 38 2.40 -15.80 7.00
CA SER A 38 0.95 -16.01 7.15
C SER A 38 0.19 -15.41 5.98
N VAL A 39 -0.69 -16.21 5.37
CA VAL A 39 -1.54 -15.77 4.25
C VAL A 39 -2.53 -14.70 4.70
N ASP A 40 -3.09 -14.85 5.90
CA ASP A 40 -4.08 -13.91 6.45
C ASP A 40 -3.43 -12.55 6.74
N ALA A 41 -2.28 -12.56 7.41
CA ALA A 41 -1.52 -11.34 7.67
C ALA A 41 -1.05 -10.66 6.37
N ALA A 42 -0.68 -11.44 5.35
CA ALA A 42 -0.29 -10.92 4.04
C ALA A 42 -1.46 -10.27 3.29
N GLU A 43 -2.64 -10.91 3.24
CA GLU A 43 -3.84 -10.31 2.62
C GLU A 43 -4.27 -9.05 3.36
N HIS A 44 -4.21 -9.05 4.70
CA HIS A 44 -4.50 -7.87 5.50
C HIS A 44 -3.52 -6.72 5.17
N ALA A 45 -2.21 -6.97 5.13
CA ALA A 45 -1.21 -5.96 4.81
C ALA A 45 -1.42 -5.34 3.42
N VAL A 46 -1.70 -6.17 2.41
CA VAL A 46 -2.01 -5.71 1.05
C VAL A 46 -3.28 -4.89 1.03
N GLN A 47 -4.34 -5.35 1.69
CA GLN A 47 -5.61 -4.64 1.75
C GLN A 47 -5.46 -3.28 2.43
N THR A 48 -4.76 -3.22 3.55
CA THR A 48 -4.46 -1.97 4.27
C THR A 48 -3.64 -1.01 3.41
N THR A 49 -2.64 -1.51 2.67
CA THR A 49 -1.83 -0.69 1.75
C THR A 49 -2.70 -0.01 0.69
N TYR A 50 -3.58 -0.77 0.03
CA TYR A 50 -4.49 -0.20 -0.96
C TYR A 50 -5.52 0.74 -0.33
N THR A 51 -5.99 0.46 0.89
CA THR A 51 -6.85 1.40 1.63
C THR A 51 -6.16 2.74 1.86
N VAL A 52 -4.91 2.75 2.30
CA VAL A 52 -4.15 4.01 2.47
C VAL A 52 -3.97 4.72 1.13
N TRP A 53 -3.64 3.98 0.07
CA TRP A 53 -3.53 4.56 -1.27
C TRP A 53 -4.83 5.24 -1.70
N TYR A 54 -5.97 4.54 -1.68
CA TYR A 54 -7.24 5.07 -2.17
C TYR A 54 -7.90 6.10 -1.25
N THR A 55 -7.50 6.19 0.01
CA THR A 55 -7.95 7.25 0.94
C THR A 55 -7.06 8.50 0.89
N MET A 56 -5.86 8.40 0.29
CA MET A 56 -4.95 9.52 0.12
C MET A 56 -5.54 10.61 -0.81
N PRO A 57 -5.44 11.91 -0.46
CA PRO A 57 -5.89 12.99 -1.32
C PRO A 57 -5.11 13.03 -2.64
N ASN A 58 -5.79 13.43 -3.72
CA ASN A 58 -5.25 13.39 -5.08
C ASN A 58 -3.96 14.19 -5.25
N ASP A 59 -3.79 15.33 -4.56
CA ASP A 59 -2.57 16.14 -4.62
C ASP A 59 -1.34 15.37 -4.09
N LYS A 60 -1.53 14.54 -3.07
CA LYS A 60 -0.46 13.70 -2.54
C LYS A 60 -0.17 12.51 -3.45
N GLN A 61 -1.19 11.95 -4.10
CA GLN A 61 -1.00 10.88 -5.09
C GLN A 61 -0.32 11.38 -6.37
N ASP A 62 -0.61 12.60 -6.82
CA ASP A 62 -0.01 13.20 -8.02
C ASP A 62 1.48 13.51 -7.81
N GLY A 63 1.87 13.85 -6.57
CA GLY A 63 3.27 13.98 -6.17
C GLY A 63 4.04 12.66 -6.07
N VAL A 64 3.41 11.50 -6.25
CA VAL A 64 4.08 10.19 -6.24
C VAL A 64 4.55 9.84 -7.64
N ASP A 65 5.88 9.84 -7.83
CA ASP A 65 6.55 9.51 -9.10
C ASP A 65 6.20 8.12 -9.63
N SER A 66 6.21 7.11 -8.75
CA SER A 66 5.83 5.73 -9.09
C SER A 66 4.90 5.15 -8.03
N PRO A 67 3.64 4.83 -8.39
CA PRO A 67 2.67 4.27 -7.45
C PRO A 67 3.14 2.91 -6.91
N PHE A 68 3.80 2.10 -7.75
CA PHE A 68 4.30 0.79 -7.35
C PHE A 68 5.38 0.89 -6.26
N THR A 69 6.33 1.82 -6.41
CA THR A 69 7.38 2.06 -5.42
C THR A 69 6.80 2.49 -4.07
N TRP A 70 5.79 3.37 -4.12
CA TRP A 70 5.08 3.80 -2.91
C TRP A 70 4.34 2.64 -2.23
N LEU A 71 3.64 1.80 -3.01
CA LEU A 71 2.91 0.64 -2.49
C LEU A 71 3.86 -0.36 -1.82
N VAL A 72 5.02 -0.66 -2.41
CA VAL A 72 6.02 -1.56 -1.81
C VAL A 72 6.55 -0.98 -0.50
N GLY A 73 6.90 0.31 -0.47
CA GLY A 73 7.39 0.96 0.75
C GLY A 73 6.35 0.95 1.87
N MET A 74 5.11 1.29 1.56
CA MET A 74 4.02 1.29 2.54
C MET A 74 3.69 -0.12 3.04
N LEU A 75 3.69 -1.12 2.15
CA LEU A 75 3.49 -2.52 2.51
C LEU A 75 4.56 -3.01 3.49
N VAL A 76 5.84 -2.72 3.23
CA VAL A 76 6.95 -3.11 4.10
C VAL A 76 6.80 -2.47 5.49
N GLN A 77 6.44 -1.19 5.56
CA GLN A 77 6.18 -0.51 6.84
C GLN A 77 5.06 -1.19 7.64
N ILE A 78 3.96 -1.57 6.97
CA ILE A 78 2.86 -2.31 7.62
C ILE A 78 3.34 -3.68 8.11
N CYS A 79 4.11 -4.40 7.31
CA CYS A 79 4.64 -5.72 7.70
C CYS A 79 5.53 -5.63 8.94
N ILE A 80 6.42 -4.63 8.99
CA ILE A 80 7.27 -4.38 10.16
C ILE A 80 6.40 -4.09 11.40
N GLY A 81 5.41 -3.20 11.27
CA GLY A 81 4.49 -2.90 12.38
C GLY A 81 3.71 -4.12 12.88
N LEU A 82 3.32 -5.05 12.01
CA LEU A 82 2.67 -6.31 12.41
C LEU A 82 3.62 -7.26 13.15
N LEU A 83 4.89 -7.35 12.72
CA LEU A 83 5.92 -8.14 13.39
C LEU A 83 6.23 -7.58 14.79
N GLU A 84 6.32 -6.25 14.91
CA GLU A 84 6.53 -5.57 16.20
C GLU A 84 5.31 -5.65 17.13
N SER A 85 4.11 -5.79 16.57
CA SER A 85 2.86 -5.96 17.32
C SER A 85 2.68 -7.37 17.88
N SER A 86 3.51 -8.34 17.45
CA SER A 86 3.58 -9.65 18.10
C SER A 86 4.43 -9.52 19.36
N PRO A 87 3.89 -9.75 20.57
CA PRO A 87 4.59 -9.45 21.81
C PRO A 87 5.73 -10.44 22.05
N THR A 88 6.89 -10.12 21.49
CA THR A 88 8.19 -10.53 22.04
C THR A 88 9.08 -9.29 22.13
N GLN A 89 8.59 -8.27 22.83
CA GLN A 89 9.38 -7.12 23.22
C GLN A 89 10.22 -7.49 24.44
N ALA A 90 11.36 -8.15 24.19
CA ALA A 90 12.47 -8.17 25.13
C ALA A 90 13.58 -7.26 24.57
N ALA A 91 13.77 -6.13 25.25
CA ALA A 91 14.86 -5.15 25.12
C ALA A 91 14.80 -4.16 23.94
N GLY A 92 14.12 -3.03 24.20
CA GLY A 92 14.70 -1.69 24.08
C GLY A 92 14.86 -1.08 22.69
N HIS A 93 13.84 -0.39 22.19
CA HIS A 93 14.02 0.78 21.34
C HIS A 93 13.06 1.91 21.72
N ASN A 94 13.58 2.71 22.64
CA ASN A 94 13.44 4.15 22.88
C ASN A 94 12.20 4.91 22.38
N ALA A 95 11.55 5.54 23.36
CA ALA A 95 10.62 6.63 23.23
C ALA A 95 11.26 7.85 22.54
N ALA A 96 10.84 8.19 21.32
CA ALA A 96 10.94 9.55 20.79
C ALA A 96 10.17 9.69 19.48
N HIS A 97 8.84 9.89 19.56
CA HIS A 97 8.16 10.87 18.69
C HIS A 97 6.75 11.20 19.22
N VAL A 98 6.72 11.84 20.39
CA VAL A 98 5.71 12.89 20.64
C VAL A 98 6.39 14.18 20.20
N LEU A 99 5.88 14.79 19.15
CA LEU A 99 5.67 16.23 18.91
C LEU A 99 5.11 16.41 17.50
#